data_AF-A0A1Q2YQW9-F1
#
_entry.id   AF-A0A1Q2YQW9-F1
#
_cell.length_a   1.000
_cell.length_b   1.000
_cell.length_c   1.000
_cell.angle_alpha   90.00
_cell.angle_beta   90.00
_cell.angle_gamma   90.00
#
_symmetry.space_group_name_H-M   'P 1'
#
loop_
_entity.id
_entity.type
_entity.pdbx_description
1 polymer ?
#
loop_
_entity_poly.entity_id
_entity_poly.type
_entity_poly.pdbx_seq_one_letter_code
_entity_poly.pdbx_strand_id
1 'polypeptide(L)'
;MGQVTVRVGGYSHPVSCEDGQEAHLVALAAEVDRRVHSVRAMGGSFGENRLLLLAALLLADEVHDLKVELSRARAGQPTLDNPAMAERLVRVAERIEGIAAGLERP
;
A
#
# COMPACT_ATOMS: atom_id res chain seq x y z
N MET A 1 19.65 -19.21 -9.50
CA MET A 1 18.54 -19.09 -10.48
C MET A 1 17.54 -20.16 -10.10
N GLY A 2 16.56 -19.79 -9.30
CA GLY A 2 15.48 -20.65 -8.86
C GLY A 2 14.30 -20.63 -9.84
N GLN A 3 13.44 -21.63 -9.71
CA GLN A 3 12.14 -21.66 -10.38
C GLN A 3 11.12 -22.11 -9.34
N VAL A 4 10.02 -21.38 -9.26
CA VAL A 4 8.88 -21.72 -8.40
C VAL A 4 7.66 -21.94 -9.27
N THR A 5 6.92 -23.00 -9.00
CA THR A 5 5.61 -23.22 -9.61
C THR A 5 4.55 -22.64 -8.70
N VAL A 6 3.85 -21.60 -9.17
CA VAL A 6 2.72 -21.01 -8.46
C VAL A 6 1.40 -21.50 -9.04
N ARG A 7 0.34 -21.51 -8.24
CA ARG A 7 -0.99 -21.95 -8.68
C ARG A 7 -1.98 -20.80 -8.63
N VAL A 8 -2.62 -20.49 -9.75
CA VAL A 8 -3.58 -19.40 -9.89
C VAL A 8 -4.76 -19.85 -10.74
N GLY A 9 -5.98 -19.62 -10.26
CA GLY A 9 -7.21 -19.91 -11.01
C GLY A 9 -7.40 -21.39 -11.35
N GLY A 10 -6.70 -22.29 -10.65
CA GLY A 10 -6.67 -23.73 -10.89
C GLY A 10 -5.46 -24.22 -11.71
N TYR A 11 -4.71 -23.33 -12.34
CA TYR A 11 -3.59 -23.63 -13.24
C TYR A 11 -2.24 -23.46 -12.56
N SER A 12 -1.24 -24.21 -13.02
CA SER A 12 0.14 -24.15 -12.51
C SER A 12 1.02 -23.35 -13.47
N HIS A 13 1.69 -22.32 -12.95
CA HIS A 13 2.54 -21.42 -13.72
C HIS A 13 3.99 -21.49 -13.18
N PRO A 14 4.96 -21.98 -13.99
CA PRO A 14 6.37 -21.88 -13.63
C PRO A 14 6.84 -20.43 -13.77
N VAL A 15 7.44 -19.88 -12.71
CA VAL A 15 7.97 -18.52 -12.66
C VAL A 15 9.42 -18.58 -12.21
N SER A 16 10.30 -17.95 -12.98
CA SER A 16 11.72 -17.80 -12.62
C SER A 16 11.86 -16.80 -11.47
N CYS A 17 12.71 -17.11 -10.50
CA CYS A 17 12.94 -16.26 -9.35
C CYS A 17 14.42 -16.20 -8.97
N GLU A 18 14.77 -15.12 -8.28
CA GLU A 18 16.04 -15.03 -7.57
C GLU A 18 15.98 -15.86 -6.29
N ASP A 19 17.14 -16.36 -5.88
CA ASP A 19 17.28 -17.20 -4.70
C ASP A 19 16.87 -16.37 -3.46
N GLY A 20 15.89 -16.86 -2.69
CA GLY A 20 15.33 -16.17 -1.51
C GLY A 20 14.04 -15.39 -1.76
N GLN A 21 13.57 -15.25 -3.01
CA GLN A 21 12.29 -14.61 -3.34
C GLN A 21 11.11 -15.59 -3.47
N GLU A 22 11.33 -16.88 -3.29
CA GLU A 22 10.36 -17.94 -3.55
C GLU A 22 9.07 -17.75 -2.73
N ALA A 23 9.23 -17.52 -1.42
CA ALA A 23 8.11 -17.32 -0.51
C ALA A 23 7.30 -16.05 -0.86
N HIS A 24 7.98 -14.98 -1.28
CA HIS A 24 7.32 -13.75 -1.70
C HIS A 24 6.48 -13.96 -2.96
N LEU A 25 7.02 -14.67 -3.96
CA LEU A 25 6.28 -15.00 -5.18
C LEU A 25 5.06 -15.88 -4.91
N VAL A 26 5.18 -16.86 -4.01
CA VAL A 26 4.02 -17.69 -3.60
C VAL A 26 2.94 -16.82 -2.95
N ALA A 27 3.33 -15.87 -2.09
CA ALA A 27 2.38 -14.94 -1.46
C ALA A 27 1.69 -14.02 -2.49
N LEU A 28 2.44 -13.50 -3.47
CA LEU A 28 1.88 -12.70 -4.56
C LEU A 28 0.90 -13.51 -5.41
N ALA A 29 1.25 -14.76 -5.75
CA ALA A 29 0.36 -15.63 -6.51
C ALA A 29 -0.93 -15.95 -5.74
N ALA A 30 -0.87 -16.11 -4.42
CA ALA A 30 -2.04 -16.29 -3.58
C ALA A 30 -2.98 -15.05 -3.59
N GLU A 31 -2.43 -13.83 -3.69
CA GLU A 31 -3.24 -12.62 -3.86
C GLU A 31 -3.95 -12.60 -5.22
N VAL A 32 -3.22 -12.93 -6.30
CA VAL A 32 -3.82 -13.03 -7.63
C VAL A 32 -4.91 -14.10 -7.64
N ASP A 33 -4.68 -15.24 -7.01
CA ASP A 33 -5.65 -16.34 -6.90
C ASP A 33 -6.91 -15.93 -6.13
N ARG A 34 -6.79 -15.17 -5.02
CA ARG A 34 -7.94 -14.58 -4.34
C ARG A 34 -8.79 -13.73 -5.28
N ARG A 35 -8.14 -12.88 -6.06
CA ARG A 35 -8.81 -12.01 -7.04
C ARG A 35 -9.55 -12.81 -8.10
N VAL A 36 -8.89 -13.85 -8.60
CA VAL A 36 -9.49 -14.79 -9.55
C VAL A 36 -10.73 -15.46 -8.97
N HIS A 37 -10.69 -15.90 -7.71
CA HIS A 37 -11.85 -16.47 -7.02
C HIS A 37 -13.00 -15.46 -6.89
N SER A 38 -12.71 -14.20 -6.53
CA SER A 38 -13.73 -13.14 -6.49
C SER A 38 -14.39 -12.94 -7.86
N VAL A 39 -13.62 -12.94 -8.95
CA VAL A 39 -14.17 -12.82 -10.30
C VAL A 39 -15.02 -14.04 -10.69
N ARG A 40 -14.59 -15.25 -10.33
CA ARG A 40 -15.40 -16.46 -10.54
C ARG A 40 -16.72 -16.42 -9.78
N ALA A 41 -16.72 -15.90 -8.55
CA ALA A 41 -17.92 -15.79 -7.71
C ALA A 41 -18.98 -14.84 -8.29
N MET A 42 -18.61 -13.92 -9.18
CA MET A 42 -19.56 -13.02 -9.87
C MET A 42 -20.46 -13.73 -10.90
N GLY A 43 -20.36 -15.06 -11.06
CA GLY A 43 -21.36 -15.85 -11.81
C GLY A 43 -21.10 -15.98 -13.31
N GLY A 44 -19.89 -15.67 -13.78
CA GLY A 44 -19.50 -15.85 -15.19
C GLY A 44 -18.60 -17.06 -15.40
N SER A 45 -18.95 -17.93 -16.36
CA SER A 45 -18.02 -18.96 -16.87
C SER A 45 -17.00 -18.31 -17.80
N PHE A 46 -16.01 -17.63 -17.23
CA PHE A 46 -14.92 -17.02 -17.98
C PHE A 46 -13.81 -18.05 -18.28
N GLY A 47 -13.29 -18.02 -19.51
CA GLY A 47 -12.03 -18.69 -19.83
C GLY A 47 -10.86 -18.06 -19.06
N GLU A 48 -9.79 -18.83 -18.89
CA GLU A 48 -8.61 -18.46 -18.08
C GLU A 48 -8.06 -17.07 -18.42
N ASN A 49 -7.81 -16.77 -19.69
CA ASN A 49 -7.27 -15.48 -20.12
C ASN A 49 -8.15 -14.29 -19.70
N ARG A 50 -9.47 -14.42 -19.87
CA ARG A 50 -10.42 -13.37 -19.50
C ARG A 50 -10.50 -13.22 -17.98
N LEU A 51 -10.40 -14.32 -17.26
CA LEU A 51 -10.42 -14.33 -15.81
C LEU A 51 -9.17 -13.65 -15.22
N LEU A 52 -7.99 -13.96 -15.75
CA LEU A 52 -6.73 -13.32 -15.36
C LEU A 52 -6.72 -11.83 -15.71
N LEU A 53 -7.27 -11.44 -16.87
CA LEU A 53 -7.41 -10.02 -17.25
C LEU A 53 -8.28 -9.25 -16.24
N LEU A 54 -9.44 -9.80 -15.88
CA LEU A 54 -10.33 -9.18 -14.91
C LEU A 54 -9.70 -9.09 -13.52
N ALA A 55 -9.02 -10.15 -13.08
CA ALA A 55 -8.27 -10.15 -11.83
C ALA A 55 -7.16 -9.08 -11.83
N ALA A 56 -6.41 -8.95 -12.93
CA ALA A 56 -5.37 -7.94 -13.08
C ALA A 56 -5.93 -6.51 -13.04
N LEU A 57 -7.05 -6.25 -13.73
CA LEU A 57 -7.73 -4.95 -13.67
C LEU A 57 -8.19 -4.62 -12.25
N LEU A 58 -8.75 -5.60 -11.54
CA LEU A 58 -9.23 -5.40 -10.18
C LEU A 58 -8.09 -5.13 -9.19
N LEU A 59 -6.90 -5.74 -9.39
CA LEU A 59 -5.70 -5.41 -8.62
C LEU A 59 -5.14 -4.03 -8.98
N ALA A 60 -5.16 -3.66 -10.25
CA ALA A 60 -4.69 -2.35 -10.71
C ALA A 60 -5.54 -1.21 -10.12
N ASP A 61 -6.85 -1.42 -10.02
CA ASP A 61 -7.80 -0.49 -9.39
C ASP A 61 -7.47 -0.28 -7.90
N GLU A 62 -7.25 -1.36 -7.13
CA GLU A 62 -6.82 -1.26 -5.73
C GLU A 62 -5.50 -0.52 -5.55
N VAL A 63 -4.50 -0.82 -6.40
CA VAL A 63 -3.21 -0.13 -6.37
C VAL A 63 -3.38 1.35 -6.72
N HIS A 64 -4.30 1.69 -7.62
CA HIS A 64 -4.62 3.07 -7.95
C HIS A 64 -5.22 3.79 -6.75
N ASP A 65 -6.23 3.20 -6.10
CA ASP A 65 -6.88 3.77 -4.93
C ASP A 65 -5.90 3.97 -3.77
N LEU A 66 -5.08 2.97 -3.47
CA LEU A 66 -4.05 3.08 -2.42
C LEU A 66 -3.03 4.17 -2.73
N LYS A 67 -2.65 4.37 -4.00
CA LYS A 67 -1.75 5.47 -4.41
C LYS A 67 -2.43 6.83 -4.22
N VAL A 68 -3.72 6.95 -4.53
CA VAL A 68 -4.49 8.18 -4.34
C VAL A 68 -4.62 8.48 -2.84
N GLU A 69 -4.97 7.50 -2.02
CA GLU A 69 -5.04 7.66 -0.56
C GLU A 69 -3.70 8.04 0.05
N LEU A 70 -2.62 7.36 -0.35
CA LEU A 70 -1.26 7.69 0.08
C LEU A 70 -0.88 9.13 -0.29
N SER A 71 -1.25 9.57 -1.50
CA SER A 71 -0.99 10.93 -1.96
C SER A 71 -1.76 11.97 -1.14
N ARG A 72 -3.03 11.70 -0.83
CA ARG A 72 -3.86 12.55 0.04
C ARG A 72 -3.31 12.60 1.47
N ALA A 73 -2.94 11.44 2.03
CA ALA A 73 -2.35 11.35 3.36
C ALA A 73 -1.05 12.15 3.45
N ARG A 74 -0.19 12.06 2.43
CA ARG A 74 1.05 12.85 2.35
C ARG A 74 0.78 14.35 2.18
N ALA A 75 -0.22 14.75 1.40
CA ALA A 75 -0.58 16.15 1.23
C ALA A 75 -1.19 16.78 2.50
N GLY A 76 -1.89 15.98 3.32
CA GLY A 76 -2.46 16.41 4.60
C GLY A 76 -1.47 16.40 5.77
N GLN A 77 -0.29 15.80 5.61
CA GLN A 77 0.76 15.85 6.63
C GLN A 77 1.44 17.22 6.58
N PRO A 78 1.47 17.99 7.68
CA PRO A 78 2.30 19.17 7.74
C PRO A 78 3.75 18.74 7.53
N THR A 79 4.34 19.18 6.44
CA THR A 79 5.76 18.95 6.19
C THR A 79 6.56 19.73 7.23
N LEU A 80 7.55 19.08 7.84
CA LEU A 80 8.50 19.75 8.74
C LEU A 80 9.30 20.84 8.00
N ASP A 81 9.34 20.78 6.67
CA ASP A 81 9.97 21.75 5.79
C ASP A 81 9.10 22.99 5.49
N ASN A 82 7.90 23.11 6.09
CA ASN A 82 7.09 24.31 5.94
C ASN A 82 7.62 25.42 6.88
N PRO A 83 8.26 26.50 6.36
CA PRO A 83 8.85 27.55 7.20
C PRO A 83 7.80 28.25 8.08
N ALA A 84 6.55 28.36 7.61
CA ALA A 84 5.46 28.92 8.41
C ALA A 84 5.08 28.02 9.61
N MET A 85 5.27 26.70 9.50
CA MET A 85 5.06 25.77 10.61
C MET A 85 6.19 25.88 11.63
N ALA A 86 7.44 25.98 11.18
CA ALA A 86 8.59 26.20 12.05
C ALA A 86 8.42 27.47 12.89
N GLU A 87 7.99 28.59 12.28
CA GLU A 87 7.69 29.82 13.02
C GLU A 87 6.54 29.66 14.02
N ARG A 88 5.48 28.90 13.68
CA ARG A 88 4.37 28.63 14.60
C ARG A 88 4.84 27.81 15.79
N LEU A 89 5.72 26.84 15.59
CA LEU A 89 6.31 26.04 16.67
C LEU A 89 7.16 26.90 17.60
N VAL A 90 8.00 27.80 17.05
CA VAL A 90 8.78 28.76 17.84
C VAL A 90 7.87 29.64 18.70
N ARG A 91 6.81 30.23 18.11
CA ARG A 91 5.86 31.07 18.86
C ARG A 91 5.14 30.30 19.98
N VAL A 92 4.84 29.01 19.76
CA VAL A 92 4.24 28.17 20.80
C VAL A 92 5.25 27.87 21.92
N ALA A 93 6.51 27.55 21.56
CA ALA A 93 7.57 27.32 22.54
C ALA A 93 7.82 28.56 23.41
N GLU A 94 7.95 29.74 22.81
CA GLU A 94 8.12 31.01 23.53
C GLU A 94 6.98 31.27 24.52
N ARG A 95 5.74 30.95 24.13
CA ARG A 95 4.57 31.11 24.98
C ARG A 95 4.54 30.11 26.13
N ILE A 96 5.01 28.88 25.92
CA ILE A 96 5.16 27.87 26.98
C ILE A 96 6.23 28.33 27.97
N GLU A 97 7.38 28.81 27.49
CA GLU A 97 8.45 29.34 28.33
C GLU A 97 7.98 30.55 29.16
N GLY A 98 7.21 31.47 28.56
CA GLY A 98 6.63 32.61 29.27
C GLY A 98 5.67 32.20 30.39
N ILE A 99 4.86 31.16 30.16
CA ILE A 99 3.96 30.61 31.19
C ILE A 99 4.78 29.95 32.31
N ALA A 100 5.80 29.16 31.96
CA ALA A 100 6.67 28.49 32.94
C ALA A 100 7.40 29.52 33.82
N ALA A 101 8.00 30.55 33.23
CA ALA A 101 8.66 31.62 33.96
C ALA A 101 7.71 32.42 34.88
N GLY A 102 6.44 32.54 34.49
CA GLY A 102 5.38 33.16 35.30
C GLY A 102 4.97 32.31 36.51
N LEU A 103 5.11 30.99 36.44
CA LEU A 103 4.82 30.05 37.53
C LEU A 103 6.02 29.90 38.50
N GLU A 104 7.24 30.18 38.05
CA GLU A 104 8.45 30.10 38.87
C GLU A 104 8.66 31.34 39.76
N ARG A 105 7.97 32.44 39.50
CA ARG A 105 7.97 33.63 40.36
C ARG A 105 6.82 33.53 41.37
N PRO A 106 7.10 33.33 42.67
CA PRO A 106 6.08 33.16 43.71
C PRO A 106 5.26 34.43 43.96
#